data_AF-A0AAD7TFG2-F1
#
_entry.id   AF-A0AAD7TFG2-F1
#
_cell.length_a   1.000
_cell.length_b   1.000
_cell.length_c   1.000
_cell.angle_alpha   90.00
_cell.angle_beta   90.00
_cell.angle_gamma   90.00
#
_symmetry.space_group_name_H-M   'P 1'
#
loop_
_entity.id
_entity.type
_entity.pdbx_description
1 polymer ?
#
loop_
_entity_poly.entity_id
_entity_poly.type
_entity_poly.pdbx_seq_one_letter_code
_entity_poly.pdbx_strand_id
1 'polypeptide(L)'
;MTRSAAARARATTALVALSLLPPCAAAPFAPPDHSLFALLLPMGQPLNKPKVAHASQVDAEYTISEKDLQFCAALHRFQCDQTMRLYGLAHMHKLGPGAVKGNNVLKRMIDCAWAYKMRDLNGLYRETQWHCSKEFGNEVLQLISEFCPLPAPALTSTSLTTADLDVIPVLLMPLTLQYWVEGDQQVVETADVAVQTDPLEADETDIASEEL
;
A
#
# COMPACT_ATOMS: atom_id res chain seq x y z
N MET A 1 -51.07 -31.30 17.05
CA MET A 1 -50.70 -31.40 15.62
C MET A 1 -49.18 -31.40 15.53
N THR A 2 -48.52 -32.52 15.82
CA THR A 2 -47.92 -33.49 14.87
C THR A 2 -46.74 -32.97 14.03
N ARG A 3 -45.53 -33.29 14.54
CA ARG A 3 -44.33 -33.85 13.86
C ARG A 3 -43.70 -33.06 12.69
N SER A 4 -42.40 -32.77 12.79
CA SER A 4 -41.40 -33.54 12.01
C SER A 4 -39.97 -33.27 12.45
N ALA A 5 -39.30 -34.34 12.86
CA ALA A 5 -37.87 -34.45 13.07
C ALA A 5 -37.21 -35.04 11.82
N ALA A 6 -36.00 -34.61 11.49
CA ALA A 6 -35.02 -35.32 10.64
C ALA A 6 -33.66 -34.63 10.87
N ALA A 7 -32.70 -35.15 11.64
CA ALA A 7 -32.05 -36.46 11.65
C ALA A 7 -31.47 -36.88 10.28
N ARG A 8 -30.15 -36.70 10.12
CA ARG A 8 -29.20 -37.48 9.29
C ARG A 8 -27.79 -36.93 9.60
N ALA A 9 -26.99 -37.51 10.49
CA ALA A 9 -26.35 -38.84 10.48
C ALA A 9 -25.23 -38.98 9.42
N ARG A 10 -23.99 -38.89 9.94
CA ARG A 10 -22.81 -39.76 9.73
C ARG A 10 -22.22 -39.94 8.32
N ALA A 11 -20.91 -39.67 8.22
CA ALA A 11 -19.96 -40.57 7.56
C ALA A 11 -18.53 -40.38 8.10
N THR A 12 -18.18 -41.22 9.08
CA THR A 12 -16.82 -41.66 9.43
C THR A 12 -16.27 -42.57 8.31
N THR A 13 -14.96 -42.56 8.00
CA THR A 13 -14.10 -43.55 7.28
C THR A 13 -13.04 -42.80 6.45
N ALA A 14 -11.72 -43.03 6.43
CA ALA A 14 -10.85 -44.04 7.01
C ALA A 14 -9.42 -43.47 7.14
N LEU A 15 -8.71 -43.98 8.16
CA LEU A 15 -7.25 -44.02 8.27
C LEU A 15 -6.64 -45.03 7.26
N VAL A 16 -5.32 -44.94 7.08
CA VAL A 16 -4.38 -45.93 6.52
C VAL A 16 -3.95 -45.68 5.06
N ALA A 17 -2.77 -45.06 4.93
CA ALA A 17 -1.70 -45.50 4.02
C ALA A 17 -0.38 -44.81 4.40
N LEU A 18 0.19 -45.22 5.53
CA LEU A 18 1.62 -45.08 5.81
C LEU A 18 2.34 -46.28 5.18
N SER A 19 3.53 -46.02 4.66
CA SER A 19 4.54 -46.97 4.14
C SER A 19 4.53 -47.15 2.63
N LEU A 20 5.51 -46.53 1.97
CA LEU A 20 6.57 -47.23 1.21
C LEU A 20 7.49 -46.15 0.60
N LEU A 21 8.37 -45.58 1.43
CA LEU A 21 9.52 -44.82 0.97
C LEU A 21 10.75 -45.74 1.05
N PRO A 22 11.48 -45.99 -0.06
CA PRO A 22 12.72 -46.75 0.00
C PRO A 22 13.84 -45.93 0.70
N PRO A 23 14.75 -46.60 1.43
CA PRO A 23 15.83 -45.93 2.14
C PRO A 23 16.84 -45.30 1.16
N CYS A 24 17.24 -44.07 1.49
CA CYS A 24 18.37 -43.36 0.92
C CYS A 24 19.61 -44.27 0.79
N ALA A 25 19.88 -44.74 -0.42
CA ALA A 25 21.24 -45.04 -0.82
C ALA A 25 21.93 -43.70 -1.11
N ALA A 26 22.92 -43.36 -0.28
CA ALA A 26 23.82 -42.24 -0.51
C ALA A 26 24.59 -42.51 -1.81
N ALA A 27 24.21 -41.85 -2.91
CA ALA A 27 25.04 -41.78 -4.09
C ALA A 27 26.22 -40.83 -3.81
N PRO A 28 27.47 -41.21 -4.12
CA PRO A 28 28.57 -40.26 -4.13
C PRO A 28 28.26 -39.20 -5.20
N PHE A 29 28.26 -37.94 -4.79
CA PHE A 29 28.12 -36.78 -5.65
C PHE A 29 29.36 -36.70 -6.56
N ALA A 30 29.34 -37.47 -7.66
CA ALA A 30 30.32 -37.31 -8.71
C ALA A 30 30.04 -35.98 -9.41
N PRO A 31 31.01 -35.07 -9.52
CA PRO A 31 30.80 -33.85 -10.29
C PRO A 31 30.54 -34.23 -11.75
N PRO A 32 29.54 -33.62 -12.41
CA PRO A 32 29.35 -33.84 -13.82
C PRO A 32 30.52 -33.18 -14.59
N ASP A 33 31.44 -34.00 -15.10
CA ASP A 33 32.41 -33.64 -16.15
C ASP A 33 31.67 -33.44 -17.51
N HIS A 34 30.56 -32.69 -17.49
CA HIS A 34 29.83 -32.34 -18.69
C HIS A 34 30.50 -31.14 -19.34
N SER A 35 31.09 -31.42 -20.51
CA SER A 35 31.67 -30.48 -21.49
C SER A 35 30.77 -29.27 -21.85
N LEU A 36 29.51 -29.25 -21.39
CA LEU A 36 28.60 -28.11 -21.52
C LEU A 36 29.02 -26.90 -20.66
N PHE A 37 29.70 -27.10 -19.53
CA PHE A 37 30.22 -25.98 -18.73
C PHE A 37 31.50 -25.37 -19.31
N ALA A 38 32.19 -26.06 -20.23
CA ALA A 38 33.36 -25.51 -20.92
C ALA A 38 33.00 -24.43 -21.97
N LEU A 39 31.72 -24.34 -22.36
CA LEU A 39 31.21 -23.25 -23.19
C LEU A 39 30.96 -21.96 -22.40
N LEU A 40 31.04 -22.00 -21.06
CA LEU A 40 31.15 -20.81 -20.24
C LEU A 40 32.60 -20.31 -20.30
N LEU A 41 33.01 -19.86 -21.48
CA LEU A 41 34.25 -19.10 -21.65
C LEU A 41 34.37 -18.05 -20.52
N PRO A 42 35.53 -17.93 -19.86
CA PRO A 42 35.81 -16.79 -19.00
C PRO A 42 35.87 -15.55 -19.89
N MET A 43 34.73 -14.89 -20.06
CA MET A 43 34.63 -13.57 -20.71
C MET A 43 35.27 -12.52 -19.81
N GLY A 44 36.61 -12.50 -19.81
CA GLY A 44 37.45 -11.43 -19.27
C GLY A 44 37.41 -10.18 -20.15
N GLN A 45 36.23 -9.75 -20.56
CA GLN A 45 36.06 -8.41 -21.12
C GLN A 45 35.61 -7.47 -20.00
N PRO A 46 36.26 -6.32 -19.77
CA PRO A 46 35.69 -5.25 -18.97
C PRO A 46 34.52 -4.68 -19.76
N LEU A 47 33.41 -5.41 -19.77
CA LEU A 47 32.11 -4.94 -20.22
C LEU A 47 31.85 -3.68 -19.40
N ASN A 48 31.84 -2.52 -20.05
CA ASN A 48 31.36 -1.27 -19.47
C ASN A 48 29.89 -1.51 -19.11
N LYS A 49 29.67 -2.07 -17.92
CA LYS A 49 28.34 -2.41 -17.44
C LYS A 49 27.63 -1.08 -17.35
N PRO A 50 26.52 -0.84 -18.09
CA PRO A 50 25.75 0.37 -17.89
C PRO A 50 25.45 0.44 -16.40
N LYS A 51 25.89 1.53 -15.76
CA LYS A 51 25.72 1.74 -14.32
C LYS A 51 24.25 1.53 -14.03
N VAL A 52 23.91 0.40 -13.42
CA VAL A 52 22.53 0.06 -13.14
C VAL A 52 22.01 1.17 -12.25
N ALA A 53 20.85 1.74 -12.61
CA ALA A 53 20.23 2.80 -11.83
C ALA A 53 19.77 2.19 -10.50
N HIS A 54 20.65 2.22 -9.51
CA HIS A 54 20.34 1.77 -8.17
C HIS A 54 19.44 2.81 -7.49
N ALA A 55 18.51 2.32 -6.68
CA ALA A 55 17.76 3.16 -5.76
C ALA A 55 18.75 3.90 -4.85
N SER A 56 18.53 5.18 -4.65
CA SER A 56 19.43 6.04 -3.89
C SER A 56 19.42 5.69 -2.40
N GLN A 57 20.51 5.89 -1.66
CA GLN A 57 20.46 5.73 -0.20
C GLN A 57 19.59 6.84 0.40
N VAL A 58 18.62 6.49 1.24
CA VAL A 58 17.75 7.44 1.94
C VAL A 58 17.97 7.21 3.42
N ASP A 59 18.37 8.27 4.12
CA ASP A 59 18.54 8.22 5.57
C ASP A 59 17.13 8.22 6.19
N ALA A 60 16.77 7.10 6.82
CA ALA A 60 15.45 6.86 7.37
C ALA A 60 15.26 7.46 8.78
N GLU A 61 16.23 8.22 9.26
CA GLU A 61 16.19 8.83 10.59
C GLU A 61 15.47 10.18 10.48
N TYR A 62 14.14 10.14 10.56
CA TYR A 62 13.30 11.33 10.70
C TYR A 62 12.23 11.11 11.76
N THR A 63 11.85 12.19 12.43
CA THR A 63 10.74 12.20 13.39
C THR A 63 9.43 12.21 12.62
N ILE A 64 8.60 11.18 12.81
CA ILE A 64 7.27 11.08 12.19
C ILE A 64 6.43 12.30 12.60
N SER A 65 6.13 13.16 11.63
CA SER A 65 5.26 14.32 11.81
C SER A 65 3.79 13.94 11.62
N GLU A 66 2.88 14.80 12.08
CA GLU A 66 1.45 14.66 11.82
C GLU A 66 1.14 14.63 10.31
N LYS A 67 1.88 15.43 9.52
CA LYS A 67 1.75 15.41 8.05
C LYS A 67 2.15 14.07 7.44
N ASP A 68 3.12 13.39 8.03
CA ASP A 68 3.60 12.09 7.57
C ASP A 68 2.51 11.04 7.79
N LEU A 69 1.82 11.09 8.93
CA LEU A 69 0.69 10.21 9.24
C LEU A 69 -0.47 10.43 8.27
N GLN A 70 -0.78 11.69 7.96
CA GLN A 70 -1.82 12.02 6.97
C GLN A 70 -1.44 11.55 5.57
N PHE A 71 -0.18 11.74 5.16
CA PHE A 71 0.32 11.25 3.89
C PHE A 71 0.29 9.71 3.82
N CYS A 72 0.67 9.02 4.89
CA CYS A 72 0.56 7.56 5.00
C CYS A 72 -0.90 7.12 4.86
N ALA A 73 -1.83 7.78 5.56
CA ALA A 73 -3.25 7.47 5.48
C ALA A 73 -3.82 7.70 4.07
N ALA A 74 -3.43 8.79 3.41
CA ALA A 74 -3.82 9.09 2.03
C ALA A 74 -3.31 8.01 1.05
N LEU A 75 -2.05 7.60 1.18
CA LEU A 75 -1.50 6.50 0.37
C LEU A 75 -2.16 5.15 0.66
N HIS A 76 -2.57 4.88 1.90
CA HIS A 76 -3.32 3.68 2.25
C HIS A 76 -4.73 3.68 1.65
N ARG A 77 -5.44 4.81 1.71
CA ARG A 77 -6.75 4.98 1.05
C ARG A 77 -6.62 4.77 -0.46
N PHE A 78 -5.63 5.41 -1.07
CA PHE A 78 -5.30 5.21 -2.47
C PHE A 78 -5.09 3.72 -2.82
N GLN A 79 -4.34 2.98 -2.00
CA GLN A 79 -4.17 1.53 -2.21
C GLN A 79 -5.49 0.76 -2.11
N CYS A 80 -6.36 1.09 -1.15
CA CYS A 80 -7.68 0.48 -1.03
C CYS A 80 -8.52 0.74 -2.28
N ASP A 81 -8.57 1.98 -2.74
CA ASP A 81 -9.38 2.39 -3.89
C ASP A 81 -8.89 1.72 -5.18
N GLN A 82 -7.57 1.69 -5.42
CA GLN A 82 -7.01 1.01 -6.59
C GLN A 82 -7.21 -0.52 -6.52
N THR A 83 -7.09 -1.12 -5.34
CA THR A 83 -7.33 -2.56 -5.16
C THR A 83 -8.80 -2.89 -5.44
N MET A 84 -9.71 -2.06 -4.92
CA MET A 84 -11.15 -2.20 -5.16
C MET A 84 -11.49 -2.01 -6.63
N ARG A 85 -10.88 -1.03 -7.31
CA ARG A 85 -11.07 -0.74 -8.73
C ARG A 85 -10.57 -1.87 -9.64
N LEU A 86 -9.39 -2.44 -9.36
CA LEU A 86 -8.76 -3.46 -10.20
C LEU A 86 -9.31 -4.88 -9.96
N TYR A 87 -9.54 -5.23 -8.69
CA TYR A 87 -9.86 -6.60 -8.31
C TYR A 87 -11.29 -6.78 -7.77
N GLY A 88 -11.99 -5.68 -7.49
CA GLY A 88 -13.31 -5.69 -6.88
C GLY A 88 -13.29 -5.88 -5.37
N LEU A 89 -14.42 -5.58 -4.74
CA LEU A 89 -14.60 -5.62 -3.28
C LEU A 89 -14.30 -7.02 -2.68
N ALA A 90 -14.72 -8.09 -3.37
CA ALA A 90 -14.51 -9.45 -2.89
C ALA A 90 -13.02 -9.83 -2.77
N HIS A 91 -12.17 -9.34 -3.68
CA HIS A 91 -10.73 -9.58 -3.62
C HIS A 91 -10.03 -8.67 -2.63
N MET A 92 -10.51 -7.43 -2.46
CA MET A 92 -10.00 -6.51 -1.42
C MET A 92 -10.12 -7.13 -0.02
N HIS A 93 -11.26 -7.78 0.30
CA HIS A 93 -11.44 -8.47 1.59
C HIS A 93 -10.50 -9.67 1.80
N LYS A 94 -10.05 -10.33 0.73
CA LYS A 94 -9.20 -11.53 0.81
C LYS A 94 -7.71 -11.22 0.79
N LEU A 95 -7.29 -10.33 -0.11
CA LEU A 95 -5.87 -9.99 -0.35
C LEU A 95 -5.42 -8.77 0.45
N GLY A 96 -6.37 -7.92 0.86
CA GLY A 96 -6.08 -6.63 1.46
C GLY A 96 -5.54 -5.59 0.48
N PRO A 97 -5.28 -4.36 0.95
CA PRO A 97 -4.75 -3.25 0.14
C PRO A 97 -3.30 -3.47 -0.34
N GLY A 98 -2.58 -4.43 0.25
CA GLY A 98 -1.22 -4.77 -0.14
C GLY A 98 -1.10 -5.43 -1.53
N ALA A 99 -2.22 -5.82 -2.14
CA ALA A 99 -2.25 -6.47 -3.45
C ALA A 99 -1.70 -5.59 -4.58
N VAL A 100 -1.95 -4.28 -4.53
CA VAL A 100 -1.50 -3.32 -5.57
C VAL A 100 -0.08 -2.83 -5.32
N LYS A 101 0.28 -2.62 -4.04
CA LYS A 101 1.58 -2.10 -3.64
C LYS A 101 1.93 -2.64 -2.25
N GLY A 102 3.02 -3.39 -2.15
CA GLY A 102 3.48 -3.93 -0.87
C GLY A 102 3.93 -2.86 0.13
N ASN A 103 3.87 -3.18 1.42
CA ASN A 103 4.21 -2.25 2.51
C ASN A 103 5.65 -1.71 2.41
N ASN A 104 6.59 -2.52 1.92
CA ASN A 104 7.98 -2.10 1.71
C ASN A 104 8.09 -0.98 0.66
N VAL A 105 7.30 -1.09 -0.42
CA VAL A 105 7.24 -0.08 -1.48
C VAL A 105 6.59 1.20 -0.95
N LEU A 106 5.57 1.07 -0.10
CA LEU A 106 4.91 2.20 0.55
C LEU A 106 5.88 2.97 1.46
N LYS A 107 6.55 2.27 2.38
CA LYS A 107 7.56 2.87 3.26
C LYS A 107 8.63 3.60 2.45
N ARG A 108 9.14 2.93 1.40
CA ARG A 108 10.13 3.51 0.50
C ARG A 108 9.65 4.77 -0.20
N MET A 109 8.38 4.81 -0.63
CA MET A 109 7.79 6.02 -1.21
C MET A 109 7.78 7.17 -0.22
N ILE A 110 7.39 6.92 1.03
CA ILE A 110 7.36 7.94 2.07
C ILE A 110 8.77 8.50 2.30
N ASP A 111 9.75 7.62 2.53
CA ASP A 111 11.15 8.01 2.76
C ASP A 111 11.70 8.83 1.58
N CYS A 112 11.42 8.41 0.34
CA CYS A 112 11.90 9.11 -0.86
C CYS A 112 11.14 10.41 -1.16
N ALA A 113 9.88 10.53 -0.73
CA ALA A 113 9.06 11.73 -0.88
C ALA A 113 9.61 12.86 -0.01
N TRP A 114 9.92 12.55 1.26
CA TRP A 114 10.55 13.49 2.19
C TRP A 114 11.96 13.90 1.77
N ALA A 115 12.70 13.01 1.12
CA ALA A 115 13.98 13.34 0.51
C ALA A 115 13.87 14.13 -0.81
N TYR A 116 12.65 14.41 -1.31
CA TYR A 116 12.37 15.09 -2.58
C TYR A 116 13.02 14.42 -3.81
N LYS A 117 13.20 13.10 -3.77
CA LYS A 117 13.91 12.31 -4.79
C LYS A 117 13.01 11.80 -5.92
N MET A 118 11.70 11.81 -5.70
CA MET A 118 10.70 11.32 -6.65
C MET A 118 9.90 12.48 -7.24
N ARG A 119 10.51 13.21 -8.18
CA ARG A 119 9.84 14.33 -8.88
C ARG A 119 9.07 13.87 -10.11
N ASP A 120 9.54 12.82 -10.76
CA ASP A 120 9.01 12.31 -12.02
C ASP A 120 8.68 10.82 -11.91
N LEU A 121 7.87 10.32 -12.85
CA LEU A 121 7.52 8.89 -12.94
C LEU A 121 8.76 7.99 -13.00
N ASN A 122 9.80 8.43 -13.72
CA ASN A 122 11.05 7.67 -13.80
C ASN A 122 11.79 7.64 -12.45
N GLY A 123 11.74 8.73 -11.68
CA GLY A 123 12.27 8.77 -10.32
C GLY A 123 11.50 7.83 -9.40
N LEU A 124 10.16 7.87 -9.46
CA LEU A 124 9.29 6.96 -8.71
C LEU A 124 9.63 5.49 -9.00
N TYR A 125 9.72 5.11 -10.28
CA TYR A 125 10.09 3.75 -10.66
C TYR A 125 11.49 3.37 -10.19
N ARG A 126 12.48 4.26 -10.40
CA ARG A 126 13.87 3.99 -10.01
C ARG A 126 14.02 3.76 -8.50
N GLU A 127 13.38 4.58 -7.68
CA GLU A 127 13.53 4.53 -6.22
C GLU A 127 12.72 3.41 -5.56
N THR A 128 11.58 3.03 -6.15
CA THR A 128 10.63 2.08 -5.54
C THR A 128 10.58 0.72 -6.24
N GLN A 129 11.07 0.65 -7.48
CA GLN A 129 10.94 -0.51 -8.38
C GLN A 129 9.50 -1.01 -8.52
N TRP A 130 8.53 -0.11 -8.35
CA TRP A 130 7.11 -0.46 -8.41
C TRP A 130 6.64 -0.58 -9.86
N HIS A 131 6.24 -1.78 -10.26
CA HIS A 131 5.83 -2.09 -11.63
C HIS A 131 4.63 -1.26 -12.13
N CYS A 132 3.67 -0.94 -11.25
CA CYS A 132 2.52 -0.09 -11.63
C CYS A 132 2.81 1.41 -11.59
N SER A 133 4.06 1.84 -11.43
CA SER A 133 4.44 3.26 -11.44
C SER A 133 4.08 3.98 -12.74
N LYS A 134 3.97 3.27 -13.87
CA LYS A 134 3.53 3.86 -15.14
C LYS A 134 2.03 4.17 -15.18
N GLU A 135 1.23 3.32 -14.55
CA GLU A 135 -0.23 3.41 -14.57
C GLU A 135 -0.73 4.36 -13.48
N PHE A 136 -0.22 4.20 -12.26
CA PHE A 136 -0.71 4.93 -11.08
C PHE A 136 0.26 6.00 -10.59
N GLY A 137 1.43 6.14 -11.20
CA GLY A 137 2.46 7.04 -10.69
C GLY A 137 2.05 8.51 -10.72
N ASN A 138 1.21 8.94 -11.67
CA ASN A 138 0.76 10.34 -11.73
C ASN A 138 -0.09 10.71 -10.52
N GLU A 139 -1.04 9.85 -10.13
CA GLU A 139 -1.89 10.05 -8.95
C GLU A 139 -1.03 10.06 -7.66
N VAL A 140 -0.03 9.17 -7.58
CA VAL A 140 0.92 9.15 -6.46
C VAL A 140 1.79 10.42 -6.43
N LEU A 141 2.27 10.91 -7.56
CA LEU A 141 3.05 12.16 -7.64
C LEU A 141 2.21 13.37 -7.24
N GLN A 142 0.92 13.39 -7.61
CA GLN A 142 -0.01 14.41 -7.17
C GLN A 142 -0.16 14.41 -5.64
N LEU A 143 -0.37 13.24 -5.04
CA LEU A 143 -0.38 13.11 -3.58
C LEU A 143 0.95 13.58 -2.95
N ILE A 144 2.10 13.20 -3.51
CA ILE A 144 3.40 13.66 -3.01
C ILE A 144 3.49 15.19 -3.05
N SER A 145 3.04 15.83 -4.13
CA SER A 145 3.10 17.28 -4.27
C SER A 145 2.20 18.04 -3.27
N GLU A 146 1.10 17.42 -2.82
CA GLU A 146 0.18 17.97 -1.83
C GLU A 146 0.77 17.94 -0.42
N PHE A 147 1.39 16.82 -0.03
CA PHE A 147 1.91 16.63 1.33
C PHE A 147 3.36 17.10 1.50
N CYS A 148 4.18 17.01 0.46
CA CYS A 148 5.60 17.34 0.45
C CYS A 148 5.88 18.44 -0.59
N PRO A 149 5.43 19.70 -0.37
CA PRO A 149 5.72 20.79 -1.28
C PRO A 149 7.23 21.00 -1.35
N LEU A 150 7.77 21.07 -2.58
CA LEU A 150 9.20 21.26 -2.78
C LEU A 150 9.61 22.59 -2.10
N PRO A 151 10.64 22.60 -1.22
CA PRO A 151 11.14 23.83 -0.64
C PRO A 151 11.55 24.75 -1.79
N ALA A 152 10.92 25.92 -1.87
CA ALA A 152 11.28 26.93 -2.84
C ALA A 152 12.79 27.17 -2.75
N PRO A 153 13.51 27.28 -3.88
CA PRO A 153 14.92 27.61 -3.83
C PRO A 153 15.02 28.94 -3.08
N ALA A 154 15.61 28.89 -1.88
CA ALA A 154 15.92 30.10 -1.15
C ALA A 154 16.85 30.89 -2.04
N LEU A 155 16.34 31.95 -2.66
CA LEU A 155 17.16 32.95 -3.30
C LEU A 155 18.02 33.51 -2.17
N THR A 156 19.26 33.06 -2.09
CA THR A 156 20.31 33.71 -1.32
C THR A 156 20.46 35.09 -1.95
N SER A 157 19.69 36.05 -1.42
CA SER A 157 19.92 37.47 -1.64
C SER A 157 21.36 37.76 -1.26
N THR A 158 22.23 37.76 -2.26
CA THR A 158 23.53 38.39 -2.14
C THR A 158 23.19 39.87 -2.03
N SER A 159 23.22 40.41 -0.82
CA SER A 159 23.14 41.85 -0.60
C SER A 159 24.31 42.49 -1.34
N LEU A 160 24.06 42.96 -2.57
CA LEU A 160 24.95 43.85 -3.28
C LEU A 160 24.70 45.25 -2.72
N THR A 161 25.62 45.70 -1.88
CA THR A 161 25.61 47.01 -1.25
C THR A 161 25.77 48.12 -2.29
N THR A 162 24.70 48.92 -2.42
CA THR A 162 24.67 50.39 -2.56
C THR A 162 25.06 51.07 -3.88
N ALA A 163 24.07 51.84 -4.34
CA ALA A 163 24.06 53.00 -5.26
C ALA A 163 23.91 52.70 -6.76
N ASP A 164 22.69 52.85 -7.28
CA ASP A 164 22.26 54.14 -7.83
C ASP A 164 20.72 54.16 -7.97
N LEU A 165 20.12 55.31 -7.67
CA LEU A 165 18.69 55.57 -7.77
C LEU A 165 18.28 55.61 -9.24
N ASP A 166 17.16 55.00 -9.63
CA ASP A 166 15.96 55.74 -10.08
C ASP A 166 14.84 54.80 -10.63
N VAL A 167 13.59 55.23 -10.39
CA VAL A 167 12.31 54.79 -11.00
C VAL A 167 11.64 53.46 -10.55
N ILE A 168 10.93 53.56 -9.42
CA ILE A 168 9.45 53.44 -9.22
C ILE A 168 8.67 52.17 -9.65
N PRO A 169 7.63 51.77 -8.87
CA PRO A 169 7.14 50.40 -8.72
C PRO A 169 5.72 50.18 -9.31
N VAL A 170 5.11 49.06 -8.91
CA VAL A 170 3.68 48.69 -8.92
C VAL A 170 3.28 47.68 -10.01
N LEU A 171 3.03 46.46 -9.54
CA LEU A 171 1.83 45.61 -9.75
C LEU A 171 2.18 44.24 -9.16
N LEU A 172 2.22 44.09 -7.83
CA LEU A 172 1.09 43.59 -7.04
C LEU A 172 -0.07 43.08 -7.90
N MET A 173 -0.09 41.78 -8.16
CA MET A 173 -1.32 41.06 -8.48
C MET A 173 -1.52 39.91 -7.48
N PRO A 174 -2.73 39.78 -6.92
CA PRO A 174 -3.03 38.97 -5.75
C PRO A 174 -3.19 37.49 -6.08
N LEU A 175 -2.95 36.67 -5.06
CA LEU A 175 -3.52 35.34 -4.93
C LEU A 175 -5.04 35.41 -5.20
N THR A 176 -5.49 34.84 -6.30
CA THR A 176 -6.83 34.23 -6.34
C THR A 176 -6.65 32.74 -6.12
N LEU A 177 -6.84 32.36 -4.86
CA LEU A 177 -7.52 31.14 -4.45
C LEU A 177 -8.53 30.68 -5.53
N GLN A 178 -8.16 29.69 -6.33
CA GLN A 178 -9.12 28.71 -6.85
C GLN A 178 -9.20 27.65 -5.76
N TYR A 179 -9.93 27.90 -4.66
CA TYR A 179 -11.31 27.45 -4.50
C TYR A 179 -11.59 26.17 -5.30
N TRP A 180 -11.11 25.04 -4.77
CA TRP A 180 -11.77 23.78 -5.05
C TRP A 180 -13.12 23.81 -4.36
N VAL A 181 -14.15 23.77 -5.19
CA VAL A 181 -15.53 23.57 -4.81
C VAL A 181 -15.62 22.19 -4.17
N GLU A 182 -15.91 22.20 -2.87
CA GLU A 182 -16.42 21.06 -2.12
C GLU A 182 -17.79 20.70 -2.72
N GLY A 183 -17.78 19.79 -3.68
CA GLY A 183 -18.98 19.26 -4.32
C GLY A 183 -19.55 18.13 -3.49
N ASP A 184 -20.57 18.48 -2.70
CA ASP A 184 -21.76 17.70 -2.37
C ASP A 184 -21.62 16.16 -2.33
N GLN A 185 -21.47 15.66 -1.10
CA GLN A 185 -22.50 14.89 -0.43
C GLN A 185 -23.61 14.31 -1.34
N GLN A 186 -23.35 13.19 -2.01
CA GLN A 186 -24.46 12.33 -2.43
C GLN A 186 -24.89 11.48 -1.23
N VAL A 187 -25.94 11.98 -0.58
CA VAL A 187 -26.84 11.23 0.29
C VAL A 187 -27.27 9.96 -0.47
N VAL A 188 -26.66 8.83 -0.14
CA VAL A 188 -27.26 7.53 -0.44
C VAL A 188 -28.19 7.24 0.72
N GLU A 189 -29.43 7.64 0.48
CA GLU A 189 -30.68 7.12 1.04
C GLU A 189 -30.48 5.92 1.98
N THR A 190 -30.60 6.20 3.27
CA THR A 190 -30.87 5.23 4.32
C THR A 190 -32.15 4.48 3.97
N ALA A 191 -32.02 3.30 3.37
CA ALA A 191 -33.06 2.30 3.43
C ALA A 191 -33.11 1.76 4.86
N ASP A 192 -34.16 2.16 5.57
CA ASP A 192 -34.75 1.46 6.70
C ASP A 192 -34.67 -0.06 6.52
N VAL A 193 -33.71 -0.70 7.19
CA VAL A 193 -33.86 -2.07 7.64
C VAL A 193 -34.07 -2.01 9.13
N ALA A 194 -35.35 -1.99 9.50
CA ALA A 194 -35.82 -2.24 10.85
C ALA A 194 -35.21 -3.55 11.36
N VAL A 195 -34.13 -3.44 12.12
CA VAL A 195 -33.72 -4.49 13.05
C VAL A 195 -34.66 -4.38 14.23
N GLN A 196 -35.69 -5.22 14.16
CA GLN A 196 -36.57 -5.55 15.26
C GLN A 196 -35.69 -6.06 16.42
N THR A 197 -35.37 -5.18 17.36
CA THR A 197 -34.91 -5.58 18.69
C THR A 197 -36.11 -6.15 19.43
N ASP A 198 -36.19 -7.48 19.45
CA ASP A 198 -37.06 -8.23 20.35
C ASP A 198 -36.74 -7.83 21.80
N PRO A 199 -37.71 -7.29 22.57
CA PRO A 199 -37.53 -7.09 24.00
C PRO A 199 -37.61 -8.46 24.69
N LEU A 200 -36.46 -8.90 25.20
CA LEU A 200 -36.39 -9.99 26.17
C LEU A 200 -37.07 -9.49 27.46
N GLU A 201 -38.37 -9.75 27.56
CA GLU A 201 -39.13 -9.61 28.79
C GLU A 201 -38.49 -10.49 29.87
N ALA A 202 -38.15 -9.84 30.99
CA ALA A 202 -37.88 -10.50 32.24
C ALA A 202 -39.21 -11.02 32.78
N ASP A 203 -39.46 -12.33 32.60
CA ASP A 203 -40.54 -13.02 33.29
C ASP A 203 -40.02 -13.44 34.68
N GLU A 204 -40.30 -12.57 35.65
CA GLU A 204 -40.42 -12.91 37.07
C GLU A 204 -41.59 -13.89 37.22
N THR A 205 -41.31 -15.17 37.46
CA THR A 205 -42.25 -16.04 38.19
C THR A 205 -41.56 -16.66 39.39
N ASP A 206 -41.73 -15.92 40.48
CA ASP A 206 -42.08 -16.38 41.81
C ASP A 206 -42.77 -17.76 41.81
N ILE A 207 -42.14 -18.77 42.42
CA ILE A 207 -42.84 -19.96 42.93
C ILE A 207 -42.40 -20.15 44.38
N ALA A 208 -43.19 -19.57 45.26
CA ALA A 208 -43.24 -19.88 46.67
C ALA A 208 -43.72 -21.33 46.93
N SER A 209 -43.14 -21.92 47.98
CA SER A 209 -43.76 -22.71 49.06
C SER A 209 -45.04 -23.53 48.81
N GLU A 210 -45.00 -24.82 49.17
CA GLU A 210 -45.93 -25.59 50.05
C GLU A 210 -45.86 -27.10 49.73
N GLU A 211 -45.41 -27.95 50.66
CA GLU A 211 -46.24 -28.78 51.58
C GLU A 211 -47.06 -29.89 50.89
N LEU A 212 -46.49 -31.11 50.85
CA LEU A 212 -47.01 -32.37 51.44
C LEU A 212 -46.20 -33.59 50.99
#